data_AF-A0AAX1UQN3-F1
#
_entry.id   AF-A0AAX1UQN3-F1
#
_cell.length_a   1.000
_cell.length_b   1.000
_cell.length_c   1.000
_cell.angle_alpha   90.00
_cell.angle_beta   90.00
_cell.angle_gamma   90.00
#
_symmetry.space_group_name_H-M   'P 1'
#
loop_
_entity.id
_entity.type
_entity.pdbx_description
1 polymer ?
#
loop_
_entity_poly.entity_id
_entity_poly.type
_entity_poly.pdbx_seq_one_letter_code
_entity_poly.pdbx_strand_id
1 'polypeptide(L)' 'MRRASFRQVDLTRAIRAAKNAGMDVGACEIMPDGRIVIRESTKAPPVDDAFGAWKAKREGRVEGRS' A
#
# COMPACT_ATOMS: atom_id res chain seq x y z
N MET A 1 11.98 10.89 29.08
CA MET A 1 11.19 10.80 27.84
C MET A 1 9.92 10.02 28.16
N ARG A 2 8.74 10.66 28.13
CA ARG A 2 7.46 9.98 28.44
C ARG A 2 7.02 9.23 27.18
N ARG A 3 6.99 7.90 27.21
CA ARG A 3 6.47 7.11 26.08
C ARG A 3 5.03 7.50 25.82
N ALA A 4 4.70 7.79 24.56
CA ALA A 4 3.33 8.04 24.18
C ALA A 4 2.50 6.75 24.31
N SER A 5 1.40 6.82 25.07
CA SER A 5 0.50 5.71 25.31
C SER A 5 -0.64 5.76 24.32
N PHE A 6 -0.39 5.39 23.06
CA PHE A 6 -1.46 5.17 22.10
C PHE A 6 -2.13 3.83 22.37
N ARG A 7 -3.46 3.83 22.32
CA ARG A 7 -4.24 2.60 22.29
C ARG A 7 -4.47 2.19 20.84
N GLN A 8 -4.79 0.92 20.62
CA GLN A 8 -5.18 0.41 19.31
C GLN A 8 -6.37 1.20 18.72
N VAL A 9 -7.29 1.67 19.57
CA VAL A 9 -8.44 2.48 19.13
C VAL A 9 -8.01 3.82 18.53
N ASP A 10 -6.94 4.43 19.04
CA ASP A 10 -6.43 5.71 18.53
C ASP A 10 -5.84 5.52 17.13
N LEU A 11 -5.04 4.46 16.95
CA LEU A 11 -4.50 4.07 15.63
C LEU A 11 -5.62 3.77 14.63
N THR A 12 -6.64 3.03 15.06
CA THR A 12 -7.79 2.69 14.23
C THR A 12 -8.54 3.94 13.76
N ARG A 13 -8.74 4.91 14.67
CA ARG A 13 -9.39 6.20 14.37
C ARG A 13 -8.56 7.02 13.38
N ALA A 14 -7.25 7.10 13.58
CA ALA A 14 -6.36 7.83 12.69
C ALA A 14 -6.38 7.26 11.25
N ILE A 15 -6.26 5.94 11.11
CA ILE A 15 -6.30 5.26 9.80
C ILE A 15 -7.66 5.48 9.12
N ARG A 16 -8.78 5.37 9.87
CA ARG A 16 -10.12 5.64 9.31
C ARG A 16 -10.27 7.07 8.83
N ALA A 17 -9.78 8.05 9.61
CA ALA A 17 -9.82 9.45 9.21
C ALA A 17 -9.03 9.70 7.92
N ALA A 18 -7.82 9.13 7.79
CA ALA A 18 -7.02 9.24 6.58
C ALA A 18 -7.74 8.65 5.35
N LYS A 19 -8.31 7.45 5.48
CA LYS A 19 -9.09 6.81 4.40
C LYS A 19 -10.33 7.63 4.01
N ASN A 20 -11.05 8.16 5.01
CA ASN A 20 -12.22 9.02 4.76
C ASN A 20 -11.84 10.33 4.07
N ALA A 21 -10.61 10.80 4.26
CA ALA A 21 -10.06 11.95 3.55
C ALA A 21 -9.55 11.61 2.13
N GLY A 22 -9.71 10.37 1.68
CA GLY A 22 -9.31 9.92 0.34
C GLY A 22 -7.86 9.46 0.22
N MET A 23 -7.12 9.36 1.32
CA MET A 23 -5.74 8.86 1.31
C MET A 23 -5.72 7.33 1.17
N ASP A 24 -4.96 6.82 0.18
CA ASP A 24 -4.61 5.40 0.13
C ASP A 24 -3.51 5.11 1.13
N VAL A 25 -3.85 4.52 2.29
CA VAL A 25 -2.90 4.33 3.39
C VAL A 25 -1.93 3.17 3.07
N GLY A 26 -0.64 3.48 2.93
CA GLY A 26 0.41 2.50 2.66
C GLY A 26 1.19 2.04 3.90
N ALA A 27 1.44 2.96 4.85
CA ALA A 27 2.16 2.63 6.09
C ALA A 27 1.71 3.52 7.25
N CYS A 28 1.91 3.03 8.48
CA CYS A 28 1.65 3.79 9.70
C CYS A 28 2.76 3.55 10.73
N GLU A 29 3.30 4.63 11.29
CA GLU A 29 4.41 4.61 12.25
C GLU A 29 3.99 5.33 13.54
N ILE A 30 4.43 4.81 14.69
CA ILE A 30 4.27 5.48 15.99
C ILE A 30 5.65 5.99 16.40
N MET A 31 5.79 7.31 16.46
CA MET A 31 7.05 7.95 16.79
C MET A 31 7.25 8.03 18.31
N PRO A 32 8.51 7.98 18.80
CA PRO A 32 8.82 8.12 20.23
C PRO A 32 8.37 9.44 20.86
N ASP A 33 8.16 10.47 20.05
CA ASP A 33 7.65 11.79 20.44
C ASP A 33 6.12 11.85 20.61
N GLY A 34 5.42 10.75 20.32
CA GLY A 34 3.97 10.66 20.44
C GLY A 34 3.18 11.16 19.25
N ARG A 35 3.73 11.01 18.04
CA ARG A 35 2.97 11.19 16.80
C ARG A 35 2.62 9.85 16.16
N ILE A 36 1.43 9.77 15.59
CA ILE A 36 1.05 8.74 14.62
C ILE A 36 1.31 9.35 13.24
N VAL A 37 2.24 8.77 12.47
CA VAL A 37 2.56 9.20 11.11
C VAL A 37 1.93 8.20 10.15
N ILE A 38 1.00 8.67 9.32
CA ILE A 38 0.38 7.89 8.25
C ILE A 38 1.03 8.32 6.94
N ARG A 39 1.49 7.34 6.16
CA ARG A 39 2.08 7.57 4.84
C ARG A 39 1.15 7.04 3.78
N GLU A 40 0.95 7.85 2.75
CA GLU A 40 0.23 7.44 1.56
C GLU A 40 1.01 6.36 0.80
N SER A 41 0.26 5.45 0.20
CA SER A 41 0.75 4.39 -0.67
C SER A 41 1.31 5.03 -1.94
N THR A 42 2.61 4.88 -2.17
CA THR A 42 3.25 5.35 -3.41
C THR A 42 3.15 4.31 -4.53
N LYS A 43 2.11 3.46 -4.51
CA LYS A 43 1.97 2.41 -5.52
C LYS A 43 1.82 3.10 -6.87
N ALA A 44 2.83 2.94 -7.73
CA ALA A 44 2.73 3.41 -9.10
C ALA A 44 1.46 2.80 -9.70
N PRO A 45 0.66 3.59 -10.44
CA PRO A 45 -0.49 3.03 -11.15
C PRO A 45 0.01 1.83 -11.97
N PRO A 46 -0.73 0.71 -12.00
CA PRO A 46 -0.33 -0.43 -12.80
C PRO A 46 -0.11 0.08 -14.23
N VAL A 47 1.12 -0.07 -14.72
CA VAL A 47 1.43 0.22 -16.10
C VAL A 47 0.66 -0.83 -16.89
N ASP A 48 -0.34 -0.41 -17.67
CA ASP A 48 -1.02 -1.27 -18.62
C ASP A 48 -0.02 -1.68 -19.72
N ASP A 49 0.85 -2.64 -19.41
CA ASP A 49 1.78 -3.22 -20.37
C ASP A 49 1.03 -4.24 -21.24
N ALA A 50 0.23 -3.69 -22.15
CA ALA A 50 -0.49 -4.47 -23.15
C ALA A 50 0.46 -5.38 -23.97
N PHE A 51 1.73 -4.98 -24.13
CA PHE A 51 2.74 -5.77 -24.83
C PHE A 51 3.25 -6.93 -23.98
N GLY A 52 3.52 -6.72 -22.70
CA GLY A 52 3.85 -7.77 -21.73
C GLY A 52 2.72 -8.82 -21.61
N ALA A 53 1.47 -8.36 -21.51
CA ALA A 53 0.30 -9.24 -21.50
C ALA A 53 0.15 -10.05 -22.81
N TRP A 54 0.43 -9.41 -23.96
CA TRP A 54 0.45 -10.10 -25.26
C TRP A 54 1.57 -11.15 -25.36
N LYS A 55 2.77 -10.85 -24.86
CA LYS A 55 3.94 -11.74 -24.92
C LYS A 55 3.71 -13.00 -24.09
N ALA A 56 3.25 -12.86 -22.85
CA ALA A 56 2.94 -13.98 -21.96
C ALA A 56 1.90 -14.95 -22.56
N LYS A 57 0.91 -14.41 -23.27
CA LYS A 57 -0.11 -15.21 -23.97
C LYS A 57 0.44 -16.05 -25.14
N ARG A 58 1.59 -15.66 -25.71
CA ARG A 58 2.23 -16.36 -26.83
C ARG A 58 3.31 -17.35 -26.39
N GLU A 59 4.10 -17.03 -25.37
CA GLU A 59 5.10 -17.96 -24.84
C GLU A 59 4.45 -19.24 -24.31
N GLY A 60 3.31 -19.14 -23.61
CA GLY A 60 2.55 -20.32 -23.16
C GLY A 60 1.95 -21.19 -24.28
N ARG A 61 2.04 -20.77 -25.56
CA ARG A 61 1.61 -21.58 -26.72
C ARG A 61 2.75 -22.34 -27.41
N VAL A 62 4.01 -22.01 -27.13
CA VAL A 62 5.16 -22.62 -27.82
C VAL A 62 5.62 -23.89 -27.11
N GLU A 63 5.45 -23.98 -25.79
CA GLU A 63 5.87 -25.14 -24.98
C GLU A 63 5.04 -26.43 -25.23
N GLY A 64 3.92 -26.33 -25.95
CA GLY A 64 3.09 -27.48 -26.35
C GLY A 64 3.42 -28.08 -27.72
N ARG A 65 4.51 -27.67 -28.37
CA ARG A 65 4.93 -28.18 -29.68
C ARG A 65 6.43 -28.46 -29.70
N SER A 66 6.85 -29.51 -29.01
CA SER A 66 8.14 -30.19 -29.24
C SER A 66 7.94 -31.68 -29.05
#